data_AF-A0A955XJD1-F1
#
_entry.id   AF-A0A955XJD1-F1
#
_cell.length_a   1.000
_cell.length_b   1.000
_cell.length_c   1.000
_cell.angle_alpha   90.00
_cell.angle_beta   90.00
_cell.angle_gamma   90.00
#
_symmetry.space_group_name_H-M   'P 1'
#
loop_
_entity.id
_entity.type
_entity.pdbx_description
1 polymer ?
#
loop_
_entity_poly.entity_id
_entity_poly.type
_entity_poly.pdbx_seq_one_letter_code
_entity_poly.pdbx_strand_id
1 'polypeptide(L)'
;MIRADAADLPTTHAAPRALAYPPGGLLVWLFILMELGVFLAGLIGVLWLRADDPQAHAVGRAQLSAGLATLNTVLLLTSGYLAALAAHRAEAGAGRAAARLLGGALALGVAFLGVKGAEYADKLAAGLTPGTS
;
A
#
# COMPACT_ATOMS: atom_id res chain seq x y z
N MET A 1 -37.46 51.70 -19.92
CA MET A 1 -36.32 51.04 -20.61
C MET A 1 -35.38 50.52 -19.55
N ILE A 2 -34.98 49.26 -19.72
CA ILE A 2 -34.39 48.33 -18.76
C ILE A 2 -33.02 48.79 -18.22
N ARG A 3 -32.78 48.61 -16.92
CA ARG A 3 -31.48 48.11 -16.42
C ARG A 3 -31.77 47.14 -15.29
N ALA A 4 -31.92 45.87 -15.65
CA ALA A 4 -31.89 44.78 -14.70
C ALA A 4 -30.56 44.86 -13.95
N ASP A 5 -30.67 44.91 -12.63
CA ASP A 5 -29.55 44.80 -11.71
C ASP A 5 -28.82 43.48 -12.00
N ALA A 6 -27.50 43.58 -12.22
CA ALA A 6 -26.62 42.43 -12.35
C ALA A 6 -26.30 41.84 -10.98
N ALA A 7 -27.30 41.78 -10.10
CA ALA A 7 -27.26 41.07 -8.85
C ALA A 7 -27.61 39.62 -9.13
N ASP A 8 -26.72 38.73 -8.67
CA ASP A 8 -26.87 37.28 -8.66
C ASP A 8 -26.46 36.54 -9.95
N LEU A 9 -25.19 36.69 -10.32
CA LEU A 9 -24.50 35.57 -10.95
C LEU A 9 -24.35 34.47 -9.90
N PRO A 10 -24.83 33.24 -10.13
CA PRO A 10 -24.72 32.16 -9.16
C PRO A 10 -23.24 31.99 -8.82
N THR A 11 -22.89 32.16 -7.54
CA THR A 11 -21.56 31.78 -7.05
C THR A 11 -21.45 30.28 -7.22
N THR A 12 -20.91 29.85 -8.36
CA THR A 12 -20.52 28.46 -8.62
C THR A 12 -19.86 27.95 -7.36
N HIS A 13 -20.47 26.95 -6.73
CA HIS A 13 -19.94 26.28 -5.55
C HIS A 13 -18.51 25.87 -5.91
N ALA A 14 -17.53 26.63 -5.43
CA ALA A 14 -16.13 26.30 -5.62
C ALA A 14 -15.95 24.98 -4.86
N ALA A 15 -16.00 23.85 -5.58
CA ALA A 15 -15.67 22.56 -5.03
C ALA A 15 -14.35 22.73 -4.27
N PRO A 16 -14.25 22.31 -3.01
CA PRO A 16 -13.15 22.67 -2.14
C PRO A 16 -11.83 22.31 -2.84
N ARG A 17 -11.03 23.34 -3.17
CA ARG A 17 -9.80 23.24 -3.99
C ARG A 17 -8.83 22.18 -3.49
N ALA A 18 -8.92 21.83 -2.21
CA ALA A 18 -8.19 20.74 -1.55
C ALA A 18 -8.46 19.35 -2.17
N LEU A 19 -9.68 19.07 -2.67
CA LEU A 19 -10.00 17.81 -3.32
C LEU A 19 -9.39 17.72 -4.73
N ALA A 20 -9.24 18.86 -5.40
CA ALA A 20 -8.69 18.95 -6.75
C ALA A 20 -7.15 18.91 -6.79
N TYR A 21 -6.47 19.20 -5.66
CA TYR A 21 -5.01 19.23 -5.58
C TYR A 21 -4.49 18.70 -4.25
N PRO A 22 -4.52 17.36 -4.05
CA PRO A 22 -4.02 16.78 -2.83
C PRO A 22 -2.47 16.86 -2.76
N PRO A 23 -1.89 16.87 -1.54
CA PRO A 23 -0.42 16.86 -1.38
C PRO A 23 0.17 15.62 -2.07
N GLY A 24 1.24 15.84 -2.86
CA GLY A 24 1.81 14.82 -3.76
C GLY A 24 1.18 14.75 -5.15
N GLY A 25 0.11 15.51 -5.41
CA GLY A 25 -0.57 15.58 -6.71
C GLY A 25 -1.59 14.45 -6.92
N LEU A 26 -2.54 14.67 -7.83
CA LEU A 26 -3.63 13.72 -8.12
C LEU A 26 -3.13 12.35 -8.59
N LEU A 27 -2.02 12.31 -9.33
CA LEU A 27 -1.41 11.08 -9.85
C LEU A 27 -1.00 10.09 -8.75
N VAL A 28 -0.40 10.58 -7.66
CA VAL A 28 0.01 9.74 -6.53
C VAL A 28 -1.20 9.11 -5.84
N TRP A 29 -2.28 9.87 -5.69
CA TRP A 29 -3.53 9.38 -5.11
C TRP A 29 -4.22 8.34 -5.98
N LEU A 30 -4.30 8.58 -7.29
CA LEU A 30 -4.83 7.60 -8.24
C LEU A 30 -4.02 6.29 -8.20
N PHE A 31 -2.68 6.40 -8.14
CA PHE A 31 -1.80 5.23 -8.01
C PHE A 31 -2.08 4.44 -6.72
N ILE A 32 -2.15 5.12 -5.56
CA ILE A 32 -2.46 4.47 -4.27
C ILE A 32 -3.83 3.77 -4.30
N LEU A 33 -4.86 4.40 -4.89
CA LEU A 33 -6.19 3.81 -5.01
C LEU A 33 -6.20 2.59 -5.92
N MET A 34 -5.44 2.62 -7.03
CA MET A 34 -5.29 1.48 -7.92
C MET A 34 -4.60 0.30 -7.22
N GLU A 35 -3.49 0.55 -6.53
CA GLU A 35 -2.79 -0.47 -5.74
C GLU A 35 -3.71 -1.06 -4.65
N LEU A 36 -4.43 -0.21 -3.92
CA LEU A 36 -5.41 -0.66 -2.92
C LEU A 36 -6.51 -1.53 -3.53
N GLY A 37 -7.00 -1.17 -4.72
CA GLY A 37 -7.98 -1.98 -5.46
C GLY A 37 -7.46 -3.36 -5.83
N VAL A 38 -6.21 -3.46 -6.30
CA VAL A 38 -5.55 -4.75 -6.61
C VAL A 38 -5.41 -5.61 -5.36
N PHE A 39 -4.95 -5.04 -4.25
CA PHE A 39 -4.86 -5.77 -2.97
C PHE A 39 -6.23 -6.24 -2.47
N LEU A 40 -7.27 -5.40 -2.59
CA LEU A 40 -8.62 -5.76 -2.18
C LEU A 40 -9.21 -6.87 -3.04
N ALA A 41 -9.02 -6.81 -4.36
CA ALA A 41 -9.43 -7.88 -5.27
C ALA A 41 -8.73 -9.21 -4.93
N GLY A 42 -7.43 -9.17 -4.64
CA GLY A 42 -6.69 -10.33 -4.15
C GLY A 42 -7.25 -10.90 -2.84
N LEU A 43 -7.59 -10.04 -1.87
CA LEU A 43 -8.19 -10.45 -0.60
C LEU A 43 -9.56 -11.10 -0.81
N ILE A 44 -10.40 -10.53 -1.67
CA ILE A 44 -11.70 -11.12 -2.04
C ILE A 44 -11.49 -12.49 -2.68
N GLY A 45 -10.52 -12.64 -3.58
CA GLY A 45 -10.18 -13.93 -4.18
C GLY A 45 -9.80 -14.99 -3.13
N VAL A 46 -8.95 -14.63 -2.16
CA VAL A 46 -8.58 -15.53 -1.05
C VAL A 46 -9.78 -15.92 -0.18
N LEU A 47 -10.70 -14.99 0.08
CA LEU A 47 -11.93 -15.26 0.84
C LEU A 47 -12.89 -16.16 0.07
N TRP A 48 -12.99 -15.97 -1.24
CA TRP A 48 -13.83 -16.79 -2.10
C TRP A 48 -13.33 -18.22 -2.18
N LEU A 49 -12.03 -18.43 -2.43
CA LEU A 49 -11.43 -19.76 -2.44
C LEU A 49 -11.60 -20.48 -1.09
N ARG A 50 -11.52 -19.74 0.03
CA ARG A 50 -11.79 -20.28 1.38
C ARG A 50 -13.23 -20.77 1.55
N ALA A 51 -14.19 -20.11 0.92
CA ALA A 51 -15.60 -20.48 1.00
C ALA A 51 -15.93 -21.68 0.10
N ASP A 52 -15.22 -21.82 -1.03
CA ASP A 52 -15.42 -22.88 -2.01
C ASP A 52 -14.87 -24.24 -1.56
N ASP A 53 -13.62 -24.29 -1.06
CA ASP A 53 -13.04 -25.49 -0.46
C ASP A 53 -12.34 -25.19 0.89
N PRO A 54 -13.10 -25.25 2.00
CA PRO A 54 -12.57 -24.99 3.33
C PRO A 54 -11.49 -25.99 3.78
N GLN A 55 -11.53 -27.23 3.28
CA GLN A 55 -10.61 -28.30 3.69
C GLN A 55 -9.25 -28.14 3.02
N ALA A 56 -9.21 -27.91 1.70
CA ALA A 56 -7.99 -27.59 0.97
C ALA A 56 -7.34 -26.30 1.50
N HIS A 57 -8.15 -25.28 1.83
CA HIS A 57 -7.65 -24.05 2.46
C HIS A 57 -7.03 -24.28 3.84
N ALA A 58 -7.58 -25.18 4.66
CA ALA A 58 -7.04 -25.48 5.98
C ALA A 58 -5.64 -26.12 5.89
N VAL A 59 -5.44 -27.04 4.94
CA VAL A 59 -4.14 -27.67 4.67
C VAL A 59 -3.12 -26.65 4.18
N GLY A 60 -3.49 -25.77 3.24
CA GLY A 60 -2.63 -24.70 2.75
C GLY A 60 -2.24 -23.68 3.83
N ARG A 61 -3.16 -23.33 4.75
CA ARG A 61 -2.86 -22.44 5.88
C ARG A 61 -1.92 -23.06 6.90
N ALA A 62 -1.96 -24.39 7.10
CA ALA A 62 -1.05 -25.06 8.03
C ALA A 62 0.42 -25.01 7.57
N GLN A 63 0.66 -24.84 6.26
CA GLN A 63 2.00 -24.68 5.70
C GLN A 63 2.51 -23.23 5.71
N LEU A 64 1.70 -22.26 6.15
CA LEU A 64 2.13 -20.88 6.31
C LEU A 64 2.79 -20.68 7.67
N SER A 65 4.05 -20.20 7.67
CA SER A 65 4.70 -19.75 8.89
C SER A 65 4.09 -18.42 9.35
N ALA A 66 3.18 -18.49 10.33
CA ALA A 66 2.56 -17.31 10.92
C ALA A 66 3.60 -16.32 11.50
N GLY A 67 4.70 -16.84 12.08
CA GLY A 67 5.79 -16.01 12.60
C GLY A 67 6.50 -15.19 11.52
N LEU A 68 6.79 -15.80 10.36
CA LEU A 68 7.39 -15.08 9.22
C LEU A 68 6.42 -14.08 8.60
N ALA A 69 5.12 -14.38 8.60
CA ALA A 69 4.10 -13.42 8.16
C ALA A 69 4.07 -12.18 9.07
N THR A 70 4.02 -12.36 10.40
CA THR A 70 4.02 -11.26 11.36
C THR A 70 5.29 -10.42 11.29
N LEU A 71 6.47 -11.04 11.19
CA LEU A 71 7.73 -10.33 11.08
C LEU A 71 7.76 -9.41 9.85
N ASN A 72 7.31 -9.92 8.71
CA ASN A 72 7.26 -9.14 7.48
C ASN A 72 6.30 -7.96 7.57
N THR A 73 5.14 -8.11 8.22
CA THR A 73 4.24 -7.00 8.49
C THR A 73 4.90 -5.93 9.36
N VAL A 74 5.63 -6.31 10.41
CA VAL A 74 6.37 -5.37 11.26
C VAL A 74 7.45 -4.64 10.47
N LEU A 75 8.21 -5.35 9.62
CA LEU A 75 9.22 -4.75 8.74
C LEU A 75 8.61 -3.70 7.80
N LEU A 76 7.51 -4.04 7.13
CA LEU A 76 6.84 -3.14 6.19
C LEU A 76 6.20 -1.94 6.90
N LEU A 77 5.55 -2.15 8.06
CA LEU A 77 4.95 -1.06 8.83
C LEU A 77 6.04 -0.09 9.33
N THR A 78 7.16 -0.63 9.80
CA THR A 78 8.30 0.18 10.24
C THR A 78 8.93 0.93 9.06
N SER A 79 9.07 0.28 7.90
CA SER A 79 9.55 0.92 6.67
C SER A 79 8.66 2.10 6.25
N GLY A 80 7.34 1.89 6.20
CA GLY A 80 6.36 2.93 5.90
C GLY A 80 6.39 4.09 6.90
N TYR A 81 6.54 3.79 8.19
CA TYR A 81 6.72 4.81 9.23
C TYR A 81 7.97 5.66 9.00
N LEU A 82 9.11 5.04 8.68
CA LEU A 82 10.34 5.77 8.37
C LEU A 82 10.21 6.64 7.12
N ALA A 83 9.51 6.17 6.09
CA ALA A 83 9.24 6.95 4.88
C ALA A 83 8.35 8.16 5.17
N ALA A 84 7.29 7.99 5.97
CA ALA A 84 6.43 9.09 6.40
C ALA A 84 7.19 10.13 7.25
N LEU A 85 8.04 9.67 8.16
CA LEU A 85 8.90 10.56 8.96
C LEU A 85 9.93 11.27 8.08
N ALA A 86 10.48 10.61 7.06
CA ALA A 86 11.38 11.22 6.09
C ALA A 86 10.70 12.37 5.33
N ALA A 87 9.46 12.17 4.87
CA ALA A 87 8.68 13.20 4.20
C ALA A 87 8.47 14.42 5.13
N HIS A 88 8.06 14.19 6.37
CA HIS A 88 7.87 15.27 7.35
C HIS A 88 9.18 16.05 7.62
N ARG A 89 10.33 15.36 7.71
CA ARG A 89 11.63 16.02 7.89
C ARG A 89 12.11 16.76 6.64
N ALA A 90 11.75 16.28 5.46
CA ALA A 90 12.05 16.96 4.19
C ALA A 90 11.30 18.29 4.08
N GLU A 91 10.01 18.32 4.47
CA GLU A 91 9.21 19.54 4.53
C GLU A 91 9.78 20.56 5.53
N ALA A 92 10.35 20.09 6.64
CA ALA A 92 11.04 20.93 7.63
C ALA A 92 12.44 21.43 7.20
N GLY A 93 12.86 21.19 5.94
CA GLY A 93 14.17 21.59 5.42
C GLY A 93 15.34 20.72 5.88
N ALA A 94 15.09 19.64 6.62
CA ALA A 94 16.12 18.76 7.18
C ALA A 94 16.50 17.62 6.21
N GLY A 95 16.92 17.96 4.99
CA GLY A 95 17.14 17.00 3.89
C GLY A 95 18.11 15.86 4.21
N ARG A 96 19.19 16.12 4.97
CA ARG A 96 20.15 15.07 5.39
C ARG A 96 19.51 14.05 6.34
N ALA A 97 18.63 14.50 7.23
CA ALA A 97 17.90 13.62 8.15
C ALA A 97 16.83 12.83 7.40
N ALA A 98 16.11 13.47 6.48
CA ALA A 98 15.15 12.80 5.59
C ALA A 98 15.81 11.69 4.75
N ALA A 99 16.97 11.96 4.15
CA ALA A 99 17.71 10.96 3.37
C ALA A 99 18.15 9.74 4.21
N ARG A 100 18.58 9.95 5.47
CA ARG A 100 18.93 8.86 6.39
C ARG A 100 17.72 8.00 6.73
N LEU A 101 16.57 8.63 7.02
CA LEU A 101 15.33 7.93 7.30
C LEU A 101 14.84 7.12 6.10
N LEU A 102 14.91 7.70 4.90
CA LEU A 102 14.57 7.02 3.66
C LEU A 102 15.52 5.84 3.38
N GLY A 103 16.81 5.99 3.65
CA GLY A 103 17.78 4.89 3.59
C GLY A 103 17.43 3.74 4.54
N GLY A 104 16.97 4.05 5.76
CA GLY A 104 16.46 3.05 6.70
C GLY A 104 15.19 2.36 6.20
N ALA A 105 14.25 3.11 5.61
CA ALA A 105 13.04 2.55 5.00
C ALA A 105 13.36 1.57 3.87
N LEU A 106 14.31 1.93 2.99
CA LEU A 106 14.80 1.08 1.91
C LEU A 106 15.47 -0.20 2.44
N ALA A 107 16.33 -0.09 3.46
CA ALA A 107 16.98 -1.25 4.06
C ALA A 107 15.98 -2.27 4.61
N LEU A 108 14.93 -1.80 5.28
CA LEU A 108 13.84 -2.66 5.76
C LEU A 108 13.05 -3.31 4.60
N GLY A 109 12.82 -2.57 3.51
CA GLY A 109 12.19 -3.12 2.31
C GLY A 109 13.02 -4.22 1.63
N VAL A 110 14.34 -4.04 1.55
CA VAL A 110 15.26 -5.06 1.04
C VAL A 110 15.31 -6.28 1.96
N ALA A 111 15.31 -6.08 3.28
CA ALA A 111 15.26 -7.17 4.25
C ALA A 111 13.97 -8.00 4.09
N PHE A 112 12.82 -7.35 3.92
CA PHE A 112 11.55 -8.00 3.61
C PHE A 112 11.64 -8.85 2.32
N LEU A 113 12.21 -8.30 1.25
CA LEU A 113 12.37 -9.02 -0.02
C LEU A 113 13.28 -10.25 0.14
N GLY A 114 14.35 -10.14 0.92
CA GLY A 114 15.25 -11.26 1.22
C GLY A 114 14.55 -12.39 1.98
N VAL A 115 13.78 -12.06 3.02
CA VAL A 115 13.00 -13.06 3.78
C VAL A 115 11.99 -13.77 2.87
N LYS A 116 11.27 -13.01 2.04
CA LYS A 116 10.29 -13.60 1.10
C LYS A 116 10.94 -14.43 0.00
N GLY A 117 12.07 -13.98 -0.54
CA GLY A 117 12.82 -14.70 -1.55
C GLY A 117 13.30 -16.06 -1.06
N ALA A 118 13.86 -16.12 0.15
CA ALA A 118 14.28 -17.38 0.77
C ALA A 118 13.09 -18.33 1.00
N GLU A 119 11.98 -17.82 1.56
CA GLU A 119 10.78 -18.63 1.81
C GLU A 119 10.18 -19.21 0.51
N TYR A 120 10.18 -18.44 -0.58
CA TYR A 120 9.73 -18.92 -1.88
C TYR A 120 10.68 -19.94 -2.49
N ALA A 121 11.99 -19.74 -2.38
CA ALA A 121 12.99 -20.68 -2.86
C ALA A 121 12.86 -22.05 -2.16
N ASP A 122 12.67 -22.05 -0.84
CA ASP A 122 12.45 -23.28 -0.05
C ASP A 122 11.17 -24.01 -0.48
N LYS A 123 10.08 -23.29 -0.71
CA LYS A 123 8.80 -23.87 -1.17
C LYS A 123 8.90 -24.43 -2.59
N LEU A 124 9.60 -23.74 -3.48
CA LEU A 124 9.85 -24.22 -4.84
C LEU A 124 10.72 -25.48 -4.83
N ALA A 125 11.75 -25.53 -3.99
CA ALA A 125 12.57 -26.71 -3.80
C ALA A 125 11.77 -27.90 -3.22
N ALA A 126 10.74 -27.63 -2.41
CA ALA A 126 9.80 -28.62 -1.91
C ALA A 126 8.73 -29.07 -2.93
N GLY A 127 8.77 -28.57 -4.18
CA GLY A 127 7.83 -28.93 -5.25
C GLY A 127 6.46 -28.24 -5.15
N LEU A 128 6.32 -27.23 -4.29
CA LEU A 128 5.12 -26.42 -4.17
C LEU A 128 5.16 -25.29 -5.20
N THR A 129 4.51 -25.51 -6.33
CA THR A 129 4.36 -24.52 -7.41
C THR A 129 2.91 -24.05 -7.48
N PRO A 130 2.64 -22.87 -8.07
CA PRO A 130 1.27 -22.38 -8.24
C PRO A 130 0.33 -23.30 -9.05
N GLY A 131 0.83 -24.38 -9.66
CA GLY A 131 0.05 -25.37 -10.40
C GLY A 131 0.06 -26.78 -9.81
N THR A 132 0.70 -27.00 -8.67
CA THR A 132 0.82 -28.34 -8.03
C THR A 132 0.05 -28.48 -6.71
N SER A 133 -0.76 -27.49 -6.35
CA SER A 133 -1.61 -27.45 -5.14
C SER A 133 -3.08 -27.23 -5.48
#